data_AF-A0A7C3EFA3-F1
#
_entry.id   AF-A0A7C3EFA3-F1
#
_cell.length_a   1.000
_cell.length_b   1.000
_cell.length_c   1.000
_cell.angle_alpha   90.00
_cell.angle_beta   90.00
_cell.angle_gamma   90.00
#
_symmetry.space_group_name_H-M   'P 1'
#
loop_
_entity.id
_entity.type
_entity.pdbx_description
1 polymer ?
#
loop_
_entity_poly.entity_id
_entity_poly.type
_entity_poly.pdbx_seq_one_letter_code
_entity_poly.pdbx_strand_id
1 'polypeptide(L)'
;MNSFLGSNTFKTLYAVSIGLAVVCLFIMSCAREQIKIVPEERPPQYIPRELPPEEVPRFSVYTLFPAVNLRTRPDVTSMVVKQLQHNETLGVFGEKGEWLYVKTRVGTAGYVRTDMVSDLVLKVHKQERRLYVRKKDKTLKTYQIALSAENPLRDKAQRGDYGTPEGRFYICQMNGDPAQLKYGPRSLLISYPSSDDARRGFKNGLIDYATYRDIVLAIRDGKVPNQKTLLGGQIRIHGCGGKYDWTKGCIALEDHDILELYDMVSAGIRVEIYKSAEQDQELNNPAYLSAKVLEGAQQQFLRGNLYAYQEEGKTVGDYPSRIAQHRASLEMLNAIALHAKIDLESLIQEDTLQYPWRYAACGTADAQRSALSFCQVKTWFYYHTQVLSSILGMQFVKYLKPGDIIIMSTQGSSDLQGDVLGIIDATIERNGFPKIITVWQKPGLVGVDPKRPPGILYCFRLTHPFEYQ
;
A
#
# COMPACT_ATOMS: atom_id res chain seq x y z
N MET A 1 59.68 -29.14 26.76
CA MET A 1 59.86 -30.60 26.74
C MET A 1 58.70 -31.21 27.49
N ASN A 2 57.90 -32.02 26.77
CA ASN A 2 57.06 -33.14 27.22
C ASN A 2 56.03 -32.92 28.35
N SER A 3 54.77 -33.38 28.29
CA SER A 3 54.01 -34.14 27.30
C SER A 3 52.61 -34.42 27.89
N PHE A 4 51.55 -34.31 27.06
CA PHE A 4 50.44 -35.30 26.83
C PHE A 4 49.63 -35.81 28.05
N LEU A 5 48.31 -36.07 28.05
CA LEU A 5 47.25 -36.20 27.03
C LEU A 5 45.89 -36.44 27.76
N GLY A 6 44.81 -35.90 27.19
CA GLY A 6 43.55 -36.63 26.94
C GLY A 6 42.43 -36.47 27.97
N SER A 7 41.14 -36.53 27.61
CA SER A 7 40.43 -36.58 26.34
C SER A 7 38.94 -36.45 26.66
N ASN A 8 38.18 -35.76 25.81
CA ASN A 8 36.79 -36.05 25.44
C ASN A 8 35.74 -36.22 26.56
N THR A 9 34.77 -35.31 26.63
CA THR A 9 33.47 -35.51 25.96
C THR A 9 32.93 -36.92 26.14
N PHE A 10 32.41 -37.23 27.34
CA PHE A 10 31.32 -38.19 27.51
C PHE A 10 30.73 -38.02 28.92
N LYS A 11 29.74 -37.11 29.05
CA LYS A 11 28.52 -37.26 29.86
C LYS A 11 27.63 -36.02 29.73
N THR A 12 27.13 -35.85 28.51
CA THR A 12 25.72 -35.51 28.27
C THR A 12 24.85 -36.46 29.11
N LEU A 13 23.71 -35.97 29.62
CA LEU A 13 22.77 -36.61 30.57
C LEU A 13 23.09 -36.41 32.07
N TYR A 14 22.83 -35.21 32.61
CA TYR A 14 22.29 -35.03 33.98
C TYR A 14 21.80 -33.60 34.30
N ALA A 15 21.89 -32.62 33.38
CA ALA A 15 21.43 -31.25 33.60
C ALA A 15 20.24 -30.84 32.70
N VAL A 16 19.38 -31.81 32.32
CA VAL A 16 18.11 -31.60 31.60
C VAL A 16 16.87 -31.85 32.50
N SER A 17 17.03 -32.12 33.81
CA SER A 17 15.91 -32.69 34.59
C SER A 17 15.44 -31.93 35.83
N ILE A 18 16.00 -30.76 36.20
CA ILE A 18 15.67 -30.13 37.51
C ILE A 18 15.33 -28.61 37.42
N GLY A 19 15.42 -27.99 36.24
CA GLY A 19 15.05 -26.56 36.07
C GLY A 19 13.56 -26.27 35.85
N LEU A 20 12.75 -27.28 35.47
CA LEU A 20 11.33 -27.09 35.14
C LEU A 20 10.36 -27.31 36.31
N ALA A 21 10.84 -27.68 37.51
CA ALA A 21 9.99 -28.02 38.65
C ALA A 21 9.94 -26.95 39.76
N VAL A 22 10.69 -25.85 39.65
CA VAL A 22 10.78 -24.81 40.71
C VAL A 22 10.03 -23.52 40.37
N VAL A 23 9.59 -23.33 39.12
CA VAL A 23 8.77 -22.15 38.74
C VAL A 23 7.25 -22.42 38.90
N CYS A 24 6.81 -23.69 38.91
CA CYS A 24 5.39 -24.04 39.07
C CYS A 24 4.87 -24.03 40.52
N LEU A 25 5.72 -23.88 41.53
CA LEU A 25 5.31 -23.97 42.95
C LEU A 25 5.45 -22.67 43.75
N PHE A 26 5.83 -21.56 43.13
CA PHE A 26 5.89 -20.25 43.79
C PHE A 26 4.71 -19.31 43.45
N ILE A 27 3.80 -19.71 42.55
CA ILE A 27 2.64 -18.89 42.14
C ILE A 27 1.33 -19.30 42.83
N MET A 28 1.28 -20.42 43.57
CA MET A 28 0.02 -20.97 44.11
C MET A 28 -0.23 -20.79 45.62
N SER A 29 0.50 -19.92 46.32
CA SER A 29 0.11 -19.60 47.70
C SER A 29 0.60 -18.22 48.13
N CYS A 30 -0.21 -17.19 47.81
CA CYS A 30 -0.43 -15.98 48.60
C CYS A 30 -1.14 -14.94 47.73
N ALA A 31 -2.45 -14.77 47.98
CA ALA A 31 -3.27 -13.56 47.80
C ALA A 31 -4.68 -13.95 47.36
N ARG A 32 -5.42 -14.52 48.31
CA ARG A 32 -6.88 -14.60 48.28
C ARG A 32 -7.39 -13.36 49.00
N GLU A 33 -7.46 -12.24 48.28
CA GLU A 33 -8.23 -11.06 48.68
C GLU A 33 -9.12 -10.64 47.51
N GLN A 34 -10.35 -10.26 47.86
CA GLN A 34 -11.48 -10.04 46.97
C GLN A 34 -11.21 -8.90 45.99
N ILE A 35 -10.81 -9.22 44.77
CA ILE A 35 -10.94 -8.31 43.63
C ILE A 35 -12.30 -8.57 43.00
N LYS A 36 -13.19 -7.57 43.04
CA LYS A 36 -14.41 -7.55 42.22
C LYS A 36 -13.98 -7.73 40.77
N ILE A 37 -14.32 -8.87 40.17
CA ILE A 37 -14.17 -9.13 38.75
C ILE A 37 -15.10 -8.16 38.03
N VAL A 38 -14.55 -7.06 37.52
CA VAL A 38 -15.16 -6.37 36.38
C VAL A 38 -15.08 -7.37 35.23
N PRO A 39 -16.18 -7.73 34.57
CA PRO A 39 -16.12 -8.62 33.42
C PRO A 39 -15.15 -8.00 32.42
N GLU A 40 -14.07 -8.71 32.13
CA GLU A 40 -13.18 -8.39 31.02
C GLU A 40 -14.07 -8.42 29.77
N GLU A 41 -14.39 -7.23 29.23
CA GLU A 41 -15.05 -7.14 27.93
C GLU A 41 -14.14 -7.87 26.95
N ARG A 42 -14.57 -9.06 26.53
CA ARG A 42 -13.91 -9.79 25.46
C ARG A 42 -13.67 -8.80 24.32
N PRO A 43 -12.43 -8.66 23.82
CA PRO A 43 -12.21 -7.88 22.60
C PRO A 43 -13.22 -8.40 21.57
N PRO A 44 -13.92 -7.51 20.85
CA PRO A 44 -15.05 -7.90 20.00
C PRO A 44 -14.61 -9.06 19.12
N GLN A 45 -15.26 -10.20 19.33
CA GLN A 45 -14.97 -11.42 18.60
C GLN A 45 -15.32 -11.13 17.15
N TYR A 46 -14.29 -11.00 16.31
CA TYR A 46 -14.47 -10.87 14.88
C TYR A 46 -15.19 -12.13 14.39
N ILE A 47 -16.45 -11.97 14.00
CA ILE A 47 -17.22 -12.96 13.26
C ILE A 47 -17.01 -12.59 11.79
N PRO A 48 -16.17 -13.32 11.02
CA PRO A 48 -16.17 -13.16 9.58
C PRO A 48 -17.58 -13.53 9.11
N ARG A 49 -18.33 -12.53 8.64
CA ARG A 49 -19.52 -12.78 7.84
C ARG A 49 -19.10 -13.65 6.66
N GLU A 50 -19.79 -14.77 6.45
CA GLU A 50 -19.78 -15.49 5.19
C GLU A 50 -19.89 -14.47 4.05
N LEU A 51 -18.94 -14.50 3.10
CA LEU A 51 -18.93 -13.65 1.92
C LEU A 51 -19.92 -14.22 0.88
N PRO A 52 -21.00 -13.52 0.51
CA PRO A 52 -21.79 -13.84 -0.68
C PRO A 52 -21.59 -12.74 -1.76
N PRO A 53 -21.91 -13.06 -3.01
CA PRO A 53 -21.25 -12.51 -4.19
C PRO A 53 -21.80 -11.15 -4.62
N GLU A 54 -20.93 -10.15 -4.65
CA GLU A 54 -20.42 -9.48 -5.85
C GLU A 54 -19.26 -8.57 -5.37
N GLU A 55 -18.01 -8.99 -5.64
CA GLU A 55 -16.81 -8.24 -5.22
C GLU A 55 -16.61 -6.91 -5.97
N VAL A 56 -17.52 -6.58 -6.89
CA VAL A 56 -17.38 -5.43 -7.78
C VAL A 56 -18.20 -4.27 -7.21
N PRO A 57 -17.57 -3.14 -6.88
CA PRO A 57 -18.31 -1.96 -6.47
C PRO A 57 -19.17 -1.45 -7.63
N ARG A 58 -20.36 -0.91 -7.34
CA ARG A 58 -21.25 -0.30 -8.35
C ARG A 58 -20.57 0.85 -9.08
N PHE A 59 -19.82 1.65 -8.34
CA PHE A 59 -18.94 2.71 -8.81
C PHE A 59 -17.97 3.09 -7.68
N SER A 60 -16.99 3.94 -7.99
CA SER A 60 -16.06 4.48 -6.98
C SER A 60 -16.39 5.92 -6.61
N VAL A 61 -16.11 6.28 -5.37
CA VAL A 61 -16.12 7.66 -4.86
C VAL A 61 -14.78 7.96 -4.19
N TYR A 62 -14.48 9.24 -4.04
CA TYR A 62 -13.24 9.76 -3.48
C TYR A 62 -13.56 10.69 -2.32
N THR A 63 -12.86 10.57 -1.20
CA THR A 63 -13.07 11.48 -0.06
C THR A 63 -12.62 12.91 -0.39
N LEU A 64 -13.48 13.87 -0.07
CA LEU A 64 -13.23 15.30 -0.33
C LEU A 64 -12.43 15.98 0.78
N PHE A 65 -12.35 15.36 1.96
CA PHE A 65 -11.72 15.93 3.15
C PHE A 65 -10.78 14.92 3.81
N PRO A 66 -9.77 15.38 4.56
CA PRO A 66 -9.01 14.50 5.44
C PRO A 66 -9.86 14.04 6.63
N ALA A 67 -9.49 12.92 7.24
CA ALA A 67 -10.09 12.37 8.46
C ALA A 67 -11.61 12.12 8.38
N VAL A 68 -12.12 11.76 7.20
CA VAL A 68 -13.55 11.44 7.02
C VAL A 68 -13.90 10.18 7.81
N ASN A 69 -14.91 10.27 8.67
CA ASN A 69 -15.33 9.14 9.50
C ASN A 69 -16.10 8.10 8.67
N LEU A 70 -15.53 6.90 8.53
CA LEU A 70 -16.23 5.70 8.12
C LEU A 70 -16.89 5.07 9.36
N ARG A 71 -18.19 4.81 9.32
CA ARG A 71 -18.98 4.43 10.49
C ARG A 71 -19.64 3.06 10.38
N THR A 72 -19.95 2.46 11.53
CA THR A 72 -20.62 1.15 11.58
C THR A 72 -22.09 1.21 11.14
N ARG A 73 -22.74 2.37 11.30
CA ARG A 73 -24.14 2.61 10.91
C ARG A 73 -24.27 3.96 10.17
N PRO A 74 -25.34 4.16 9.38
CA PRO A 74 -25.59 5.40 8.66
C PRO A 74 -26.15 6.50 9.58
N ASP A 75 -25.39 6.84 10.61
CA ASP A 75 -25.70 7.91 11.57
C ASP A 75 -24.40 8.50 12.16
N VAL A 76 -24.47 9.72 12.69
CA VAL A 76 -23.29 10.45 13.18
C VAL A 76 -22.84 10.05 14.60
N THR A 77 -23.58 9.17 15.28
CA THR A 77 -23.33 8.77 16.68
C THR A 77 -22.68 7.39 16.79
N SER A 78 -22.82 6.57 15.76
CA SER A 78 -22.29 5.22 15.73
C SER A 78 -20.77 5.19 15.71
N MET A 79 -20.21 4.06 16.16
CA MET A 79 -18.77 3.86 16.25
C MET A 79 -18.08 4.16 14.90
N VAL A 80 -16.99 4.91 14.97
CA VAL A 80 -16.09 5.15 13.84
C VAL A 80 -15.24 3.90 13.63
N VAL A 81 -15.36 3.30 12.45
CA VAL A 81 -14.56 2.15 12.00
C VAL A 81 -13.14 2.60 11.66
N LYS A 82 -13.04 3.69 10.88
CA LYS A 82 -11.77 4.24 10.37
C LYS A 82 -11.94 5.72 10.05
N GLN A 83 -10.89 6.50 10.25
CA GLN A 83 -10.76 7.82 9.62
C GLN A 83 -10.05 7.67 8.28
N LEU A 84 -10.73 8.07 7.21
CA LEU A 84 -10.26 8.00 5.84
C LEU A 84 -9.36 9.20 5.51
N GLN A 85 -8.36 8.97 4.66
CA GLN A 85 -7.48 10.02 4.16
C GLN A 85 -8.22 10.92 3.17
N HIS A 86 -7.65 12.08 2.85
CA HIS A 86 -8.12 12.89 1.73
C HIS A 86 -7.86 12.17 0.40
N ASN A 87 -8.81 12.26 -0.53
CA ASN A 87 -8.77 11.63 -1.85
C ASN A 87 -8.71 10.08 -1.84
N GLU A 88 -9.01 9.42 -0.71
CA GLU A 88 -9.04 7.96 -0.60
C GLU A 88 -10.16 7.37 -1.48
N THR A 89 -9.80 6.42 -2.35
CA THR A 89 -10.75 5.71 -3.21
C THR A 89 -11.60 4.70 -2.42
N LEU A 90 -12.92 4.79 -2.54
CA LEU A 90 -13.90 3.90 -1.90
C LEU A 90 -14.81 3.26 -2.96
N GLY A 91 -15.00 1.95 -2.90
CA GLY A 91 -15.99 1.25 -3.71
C GLY A 91 -17.37 1.32 -3.05
N VAL A 92 -18.40 1.73 -3.79
CA VAL A 92 -19.79 1.82 -3.30
C VAL A 92 -20.53 0.52 -3.55
N PHE A 93 -21.17 -0.02 -2.51
CA PHE A 93 -21.92 -1.28 -2.54
C PHE A 93 -23.41 -1.09 -2.21
N GLY A 94 -23.78 0.02 -1.57
CA GLY A 94 -25.17 0.33 -1.26
C GLY A 94 -25.36 1.77 -0.84
N GLU A 95 -26.62 2.20 -0.76
CA GLU A 95 -27.00 3.57 -0.43
C GLU A 95 -28.20 3.54 0.52
N LYS A 96 -28.24 4.44 1.49
CA LYS A 96 -29.36 4.61 2.43
C LYS A 96 -29.52 6.08 2.81
N GLY A 97 -30.34 6.81 2.06
CA GLY A 97 -30.47 8.26 2.20
C GLY A 97 -29.13 8.95 1.92
N GLU A 98 -28.72 9.87 2.80
CA GLU A 98 -27.45 10.62 2.71
C GLU A 98 -26.19 9.81 3.09
N TRP A 99 -26.26 8.48 3.02
CA TRP A 99 -25.17 7.58 3.42
C TRP A 99 -24.90 6.52 2.36
N LEU A 100 -23.62 6.34 2.04
CA LEU A 100 -23.14 5.28 1.17
C LEU A 100 -22.52 4.18 2.03
N TYR A 101 -22.91 2.93 1.76
CA TYR A 101 -22.19 1.76 2.24
C TYR A 101 -21.02 1.48 1.29
N VAL A 102 -19.81 1.58 1.81
CA VAL A 102 -18.58 1.57 1.04
C VAL A 102 -17.58 0.57 1.59
N LYS A 103 -16.63 0.17 0.73
CA LYS A 103 -15.46 -0.64 1.10
C LYS A 103 -14.20 0.04 0.57
N THR A 104 -13.21 0.20 1.45
CA THR A 104 -11.85 0.62 1.07
C THR A 104 -11.15 -0.48 0.27
N ARG A 105 -10.05 -0.16 -0.42
CA ARG A 105 -9.26 -1.15 -1.17
C ARG A 105 -8.73 -2.30 -0.30
N VAL A 106 -8.35 -2.01 0.95
CA VAL A 106 -7.88 -3.01 1.92
C VAL A 106 -9.01 -3.83 2.56
N GLY A 107 -10.27 -3.49 2.24
CA GLY A 107 -11.44 -4.27 2.60
C GLY A 107 -12.21 -3.82 3.83
N THR A 108 -11.74 -2.77 4.52
CA THR A 108 -12.51 -2.12 5.59
C THR A 108 -13.81 -1.56 5.01
N ALA A 109 -14.95 -1.91 5.61
CA ALA A 109 -16.27 -1.50 5.14
C ALA A 109 -17.03 -0.70 6.20
N GLY A 110 -17.94 0.16 5.76
CA GLY A 110 -18.79 0.96 6.63
C GLY A 110 -19.61 1.99 5.87
N TYR A 111 -20.19 2.93 6.59
CA TYR A 111 -21.00 4.01 6.06
C TYR A 111 -20.24 5.34 6.05
N VAL A 112 -20.33 6.07 4.95
CA VAL A 112 -19.80 7.42 4.78
C VAL A 112 -20.91 8.35 4.30
N ARG A 113 -20.90 9.62 4.72
CA ARG A 113 -21.89 10.59 4.24
C ARG A 113 -21.60 10.99 2.80
N THR A 114 -22.66 11.19 2.03
CA THR A 114 -22.63 11.60 0.62
C THR A 114 -21.92 12.94 0.40
N ASP A 115 -22.04 13.89 1.34
CA ASP A 115 -21.42 15.21 1.29
C ASP A 115 -19.90 15.22 1.60
N MET A 116 -19.36 14.09 2.04
CA MET A 116 -17.93 13.94 2.37
C MET A 116 -17.13 13.31 1.23
N VAL A 117 -17.80 12.92 0.15
CA VAL A 117 -17.20 12.19 -0.98
C VAL A 117 -17.70 12.76 -2.31
N SER A 118 -16.98 12.45 -3.38
CA SER A 118 -17.37 12.79 -4.75
C SER A 118 -17.15 11.61 -5.68
N ASP A 119 -18.07 11.40 -6.62
CA ASP A 119 -17.93 10.47 -7.74
C ASP A 119 -17.35 11.16 -8.99
N LEU A 120 -16.98 12.45 -8.88
CA LEU A 120 -16.41 13.25 -9.96
C LEU A 120 -14.88 13.25 -9.90
N VAL A 121 -14.25 13.00 -11.04
CA VAL A 121 -12.79 12.99 -11.23
C VAL A 121 -12.43 13.68 -12.55
N LEU A 122 -11.36 14.48 -12.51
CA LEU A 122 -10.74 15.00 -13.73
C LEU A 122 -9.65 14.03 -14.18
N LYS A 123 -9.70 13.57 -15.42
CA LYS A 123 -8.62 12.77 -16.01
C LYS A 123 -7.95 13.54 -17.13
N VAL A 124 -6.63 13.59 -17.10
CA VAL A 124 -5.81 14.26 -18.11
C VAL A 124 -4.98 13.20 -18.81
N HIS A 125 -5.13 13.10 -20.13
CA HIS A 125 -4.29 12.23 -20.96
C HIS A 125 -3.40 13.11 -21.82
N LYS A 126 -2.10 13.10 -21.49
CA LYS A 126 -1.15 14.06 -22.04
C LYS A 126 -0.98 13.87 -23.54
N GLN A 127 -0.74 12.64 -24.01
CA GLN A 127 -0.51 12.30 -25.42
C GLN A 127 -1.67 12.70 -26.32
N GLU A 128 -2.90 12.51 -25.86
CA GLU A 128 -4.14 12.81 -26.56
C GLU A 128 -4.52 14.28 -26.47
N ARG A 129 -3.86 15.03 -25.57
CA ARG A 129 -4.19 16.42 -25.24
C ARG A 129 -5.67 16.57 -24.89
N ARG A 130 -6.13 15.70 -23.99
CA ARG A 130 -7.52 15.71 -23.50
C ARG A 130 -7.60 15.79 -21.99
N LEU A 131 -8.55 16.59 -21.51
CA LEU A 131 -9.06 16.55 -20.14
C LEU A 131 -10.49 16.05 -20.16
N TYR A 132 -10.80 15.05 -19.35
CA TYR A 132 -12.12 14.46 -19.20
C TYR A 132 -12.68 14.79 -17.82
N VAL A 133 -13.90 15.31 -17.78
CA VAL A 133 -14.70 15.38 -16.55
C VAL A 133 -15.50 14.10 -16.48
N ARG A 134 -15.13 13.18 -15.58
CA ARG A 134 -15.82 11.91 -15.41
C ARG A 134 -16.62 11.91 -14.13
N LYS A 135 -17.81 11.33 -14.20
CA LYS A 135 -18.68 11.08 -13.05
C LYS A 135 -19.09 9.61 -13.08
N LYS A 136 -18.74 8.86 -12.03
CA LYS A 136 -18.85 7.39 -12.03
C LYS A 136 -18.12 6.79 -13.24
N ASP A 137 -18.80 6.02 -14.06
CA ASP A 137 -18.30 5.41 -15.28
C ASP A 137 -18.40 6.32 -16.52
N LYS A 138 -19.19 7.41 -16.46
CA LYS A 138 -19.52 8.27 -17.61
C LYS A 138 -18.59 9.47 -17.73
N THR A 139 -18.31 9.85 -18.98
CA THR A 139 -17.67 11.13 -19.31
C THR A 139 -18.76 12.18 -19.51
N LEU A 140 -18.75 13.24 -18.69
CA LEU A 140 -19.68 14.36 -18.80
C LEU A 140 -19.20 15.38 -19.84
N LYS A 141 -17.90 15.66 -19.84
CA LYS A 141 -17.25 16.63 -20.73
C LYS A 141 -15.85 16.18 -21.11
N THR A 142 -15.43 16.61 -22.30
CA THR A 142 -14.08 16.39 -22.83
C THR A 142 -13.59 17.73 -23.38
N TYR A 143 -12.47 18.21 -22.87
CA TYR A 143 -11.82 19.44 -23.31
C TYR A 143 -10.54 19.14 -24.06
N GLN A 144 -10.26 19.95 -25.07
CA GLN A 144 -8.92 20.03 -25.66
C GLN A 144 -8.02 20.78 -24.69
N ILE A 145 -6.79 20.30 -24.50
CA ILE A 145 -5.81 20.98 -23.65
C ILE A 145 -4.53 21.29 -24.42
N ALA A 146 -3.82 22.29 -23.94
CA ALA A 146 -2.44 22.58 -24.27
C ALA A 146 -1.56 22.28 -23.06
N LEU A 147 -0.39 21.69 -23.32
CA LEU A 147 0.65 21.42 -22.34
C LEU A 147 1.87 22.31 -22.65
N SER A 148 3.03 21.86 -22.19
CA SER A 148 4.31 22.45 -22.50
C SER A 148 4.75 22.15 -23.93
N ALA A 149 5.27 23.15 -24.63
CA ALA A 149 5.80 22.99 -25.98
C ALA A 149 7.11 22.19 -25.98
N GLU A 150 7.91 22.38 -24.93
CA GLU A 150 9.26 21.82 -24.82
C GLU A 150 9.24 20.34 -24.41
N ASN A 151 8.43 19.98 -23.40
CA ASN A 151 8.43 18.64 -22.81
C ASN A 151 7.00 18.15 -22.46
N PRO A 152 6.08 18.06 -23.44
CA PRO A 152 4.67 17.78 -23.18
C PRO A 152 4.40 16.41 -22.54
N LEU A 153 5.23 15.40 -22.84
CA LEU A 153 5.07 14.03 -22.36
C LEU A 153 6.00 13.67 -21.19
N ARG A 154 6.77 14.64 -20.69
CA ARG A 154 7.68 14.39 -19.56
C ARG A 154 6.91 14.42 -18.24
N ASP A 155 7.05 13.38 -17.43
CA ASP A 155 6.65 13.44 -16.02
C ASP A 155 7.57 14.43 -15.27
N LYS A 156 6.95 15.29 -14.48
CA LYS A 156 7.64 16.38 -13.80
C LYS A 156 8.50 15.84 -12.66
N ALA A 157 9.80 16.04 -12.76
CA ALA A 157 10.78 15.62 -11.75
C ALA A 157 11.42 16.80 -11.01
N GLN A 158 11.53 17.97 -11.64
CA GLN A 158 12.19 19.13 -11.04
C GLN A 158 11.72 20.48 -11.61
N ARG A 159 12.05 21.58 -10.91
CA ARG A 159 11.80 22.93 -11.40
C ARG A 159 12.54 23.15 -12.73
N GLY A 160 11.85 23.74 -13.70
CA GLY A 160 12.43 24.10 -15.00
C GLY A 160 12.55 22.95 -16.01
N ASP A 161 12.00 21.77 -15.72
CA ASP A 161 11.98 20.65 -16.68
C ASP A 161 10.85 20.72 -17.71
N TYR A 162 9.96 21.71 -17.60
CA TYR A 162 8.80 21.92 -18.47
C TYR A 162 7.83 20.72 -18.54
N GLY A 163 7.92 19.77 -17.61
CA GLY A 163 7.00 18.62 -17.54
C GLY A 163 5.70 18.98 -16.84
N THR A 164 4.59 18.39 -17.31
CA THR A 164 3.34 18.31 -16.54
C THR A 164 3.37 17.03 -15.72
N PRO A 165 3.18 17.08 -14.39
CA PRO A 165 3.33 15.92 -13.53
C PRO A 165 2.34 14.82 -13.89
N GLU A 166 2.76 13.57 -13.78
CA GLU A 166 1.92 12.38 -13.87
C GLU A 166 1.63 11.86 -12.46
N GLY A 167 0.44 11.30 -12.25
CA GLY A 167 0.01 10.81 -10.96
C GLY A 167 -1.37 11.32 -10.55
N ARG A 168 -1.67 11.21 -9.27
CA ARG A 168 -2.97 11.59 -8.70
C ARG A 168 -2.81 12.77 -7.77
N PHE A 169 -3.66 13.75 -7.98
CA PHE A 169 -3.67 15.04 -7.31
C PHE A 169 -5.10 15.40 -6.95
N TYR A 170 -5.28 16.55 -6.31
CA TYR A 170 -6.57 17.17 -6.11
C TYR A 170 -6.49 18.68 -6.32
N ILE A 171 -7.62 19.31 -6.61
CA ILE A 171 -7.72 20.76 -6.70
C ILE A 171 -7.57 21.34 -5.29
N CYS A 172 -6.45 22.00 -5.00
CA CYS A 172 -6.20 22.61 -3.69
C CYS A 172 -6.67 24.05 -3.59
N GLN A 173 -6.77 24.75 -4.72
CA GLN A 173 -7.17 26.16 -4.75
C GLN A 173 -7.91 26.48 -6.04
N MET A 174 -9.08 27.09 -5.90
CA MET A 174 -9.84 27.71 -6.99
C MET A 174 -9.49 29.21 -7.03
N ASN A 175 -9.18 29.77 -8.21
CA ASN A 175 -9.01 31.22 -8.39
C ASN A 175 -9.95 31.73 -9.49
N GLY A 176 -10.90 32.58 -9.08
CA GLY A 176 -11.93 33.17 -9.94
C GLY A 176 -11.48 34.39 -10.74
N ASP A 177 -10.37 35.03 -10.34
CA ASP A 177 -9.79 36.18 -11.05
C ASP A 177 -8.26 36.13 -10.92
N PRO A 178 -7.61 35.18 -11.61
CA PRO A 178 -6.15 35.09 -11.57
C PRO A 178 -5.55 36.21 -12.43
N ALA A 179 -4.22 36.32 -12.43
CA ALA A 179 -3.54 37.23 -13.35
C ALA A 179 -3.90 36.87 -14.81
N GLN A 180 -4.82 37.64 -15.41
CA GLN A 180 -5.50 37.32 -16.67
C GLN A 180 -4.52 37.05 -17.81
N LEU A 181 -3.44 37.83 -17.91
CA LEU A 181 -2.38 37.65 -18.91
C LEU A 181 -1.58 36.35 -18.76
N LYS A 182 -1.67 35.68 -17.61
CA LYS A 182 -0.93 34.45 -17.30
C LYS A 182 -1.83 33.20 -17.27
N TYR A 183 -3.06 33.35 -16.81
CA TYR A 183 -3.94 32.21 -16.50
C TYR A 183 -5.36 32.35 -17.06
N GLY A 184 -5.68 33.45 -17.76
CA GLY A 184 -7.00 33.68 -18.33
C GLY A 184 -8.07 33.91 -17.25
N PRO A 185 -9.34 33.58 -17.52
CA PRO A 185 -10.45 33.98 -16.66
C PRO A 185 -10.50 33.20 -15.35
N ARG A 186 -9.93 32.00 -15.29
CA ARG A 186 -10.04 31.06 -14.16
C ARG A 186 -8.80 30.20 -14.03
N SER A 187 -8.47 29.79 -12.80
CA SER A 187 -7.36 28.88 -12.55
C SER A 187 -7.62 27.93 -11.37
N LEU A 188 -7.23 26.67 -11.55
CA LEU A 188 -7.31 25.58 -10.57
C LEU A 188 -5.88 25.14 -10.23
N LEU A 189 -5.44 25.30 -8.98
CA LEU A 189 -4.15 24.78 -8.52
C LEU A 189 -4.30 23.31 -8.14
N ILE A 190 -3.45 22.44 -8.67
CA ILE A 190 -3.40 21.02 -8.25
C ILE A 190 -2.40 20.81 -7.10
N SER A 191 -2.55 19.70 -6.38
CA SER A 191 -1.73 19.31 -5.23
C SER A 191 -0.31 18.83 -5.58
N TYR A 192 0.34 19.39 -6.60
CA TYR A 192 1.74 19.10 -6.91
C TYR A 192 2.67 19.95 -6.03
N PRO A 193 3.77 19.40 -5.46
CA PRO A 193 4.18 17.99 -5.53
C PRO A 193 3.34 17.05 -4.65
N SER A 194 3.11 15.83 -5.13
CA SER A 194 2.49 14.72 -4.36
C SER A 194 3.51 14.05 -3.41
N SER A 195 3.07 13.09 -2.58
CA SER A 195 3.99 12.33 -1.73
C SER A 195 5.01 11.53 -2.56
N ASP A 196 4.60 10.99 -3.72
CA ASP A 196 5.53 10.29 -4.61
C ASP A 196 6.58 11.21 -5.21
N ASP A 197 6.18 12.41 -5.63
CA ASP A 197 7.12 13.41 -6.14
C ASP A 197 8.14 13.80 -5.07
N ALA A 198 7.67 13.95 -3.83
CA ALA A 198 8.53 14.22 -2.68
C ALA A 198 9.48 13.05 -2.39
N ARG A 199 8.99 11.79 -2.44
CA ARG A 199 9.80 10.58 -2.24
C ARG A 199 10.90 10.47 -3.29
N ARG A 200 10.56 10.61 -4.59
CA ARG A 200 11.53 10.62 -5.69
C ARG A 200 12.55 11.74 -5.50
N GLY A 201 12.08 12.94 -5.14
CA GLY A 201 12.91 14.10 -4.85
C GLY A 201 13.93 13.88 -3.74
N PHE A 202 13.47 13.33 -2.61
CA PHE A 202 14.32 13.03 -1.45
C PHE A 202 15.35 11.96 -1.78
N LYS A 203 14.92 10.85 -2.41
CA LYS A 203 15.80 9.76 -2.84
C LYS A 203 16.90 10.22 -3.78
N ASN A 204 16.62 11.19 -4.65
CA ASN A 204 17.57 11.74 -5.61
C ASN A 204 18.38 12.93 -5.04
N GLY A 205 18.23 13.28 -3.75
CA GLY A 205 18.94 14.39 -3.12
C GLY A 205 18.50 15.78 -3.59
N LEU A 206 17.34 15.89 -4.25
CA LEU A 206 16.81 17.15 -4.76
C LEU A 206 16.10 17.97 -3.68
N ILE A 207 15.57 17.31 -2.65
CA ILE A 207 15.01 17.96 -1.46
C ILE A 207 15.53 17.27 -0.19
N ASP A 208 15.53 17.99 0.91
CA ASP A 208 15.90 17.43 2.21
C ASP A 208 14.71 16.70 2.88
N TYR A 209 15.00 16.00 3.97
CA TYR A 209 14.00 15.23 4.71
C TYR A 209 12.89 16.12 5.30
N ALA A 210 13.22 17.34 5.73
CA ALA A 210 12.25 18.29 6.27
C ALA A 210 11.21 18.69 5.22
N THR A 211 11.66 19.06 4.02
CA THR A 211 10.80 19.40 2.88
C THR A 211 9.94 18.20 2.46
N TYR A 212 10.53 17.01 2.41
CA TYR A 212 9.82 15.78 2.11
C TYR A 212 8.68 15.52 3.10
N ARG A 213 8.99 15.56 4.40
CA ARG A 213 8.01 15.39 5.47
C ARG A 213 6.88 16.42 5.38
N ASP A 214 7.21 17.69 5.15
CA ASP A 214 6.21 18.76 5.07
C ASP A 214 5.25 18.57 3.89
N ILE A 215 5.75 18.11 2.74
CA ILE A 215 4.88 17.77 1.59
C ILE A 215 3.96 16.59 1.94
N VAL A 216 4.50 15.49 2.49
CA VAL A 216 3.70 14.31 2.84
C VAL A 216 2.60 14.65 3.84
N LEU A 217 2.90 15.45 4.86
CA LEU A 217 1.92 15.89 5.85
C LEU A 217 0.86 16.84 5.26
N ALA A 218 1.26 17.74 4.35
CA ALA A 218 0.30 18.61 3.66
C ALA A 218 -0.68 17.81 2.79
N ILE A 219 -0.18 16.81 2.04
CA ILE A 219 -1.04 15.93 1.23
C ILE A 219 -1.99 15.13 2.11
N ARG A 220 -1.51 14.52 3.20
CA ARG A 220 -2.33 13.79 4.17
C ARG A 220 -3.47 14.65 4.72
N ASP A 221 -3.18 15.92 5.01
CA ASP A 221 -4.11 16.88 5.57
C ASP A 221 -5.01 17.56 4.51
N GLY A 222 -4.93 17.19 3.23
CA GLY A 222 -5.69 17.83 2.15
C GLY A 222 -5.34 19.31 1.93
N LYS A 223 -4.11 19.72 2.25
CA LYS A 223 -3.61 21.09 2.15
C LYS A 223 -2.70 21.29 0.94
N VAL A 224 -2.60 22.53 0.48
CA VAL A 224 -1.62 22.93 -0.54
C VAL A 224 -0.19 22.57 -0.06
N PRO A 225 0.55 21.69 -0.74
CA PRO A 225 1.93 21.38 -0.40
C PRO A 225 2.85 22.56 -0.72
N ASN A 226 4.09 22.55 -0.21
CA ASN A 226 5.05 23.64 -0.47
C ASN A 226 5.27 23.85 -1.98
N GLN A 227 4.89 25.04 -2.47
CA GLN A 227 4.93 25.40 -3.89
C GLN A 227 6.27 25.98 -4.36
N LYS A 228 7.28 26.05 -3.48
CA LYS A 228 8.56 26.73 -3.72
C LYS A 228 9.78 25.82 -3.49
N THR A 229 9.67 24.54 -3.84
CA THR A 229 10.78 23.58 -3.71
C THR A 229 11.56 23.40 -5.02
N LEU A 230 12.68 22.67 -4.98
CA LEU A 230 13.42 22.29 -6.18
C LEU A 230 12.67 21.30 -7.09
N LEU A 231 11.60 20.65 -6.59
CA LEU A 231 10.66 19.90 -7.43
C LEU A 231 9.85 20.83 -8.35
N GLY A 232 9.64 22.08 -7.93
CA GLY A 232 8.78 23.04 -8.60
C GLY A 232 7.48 23.24 -7.82
N GLY A 233 6.44 23.70 -8.52
CA GLY A 233 5.15 24.04 -7.94
C GLY A 233 4.31 24.86 -8.93
N GLN A 234 3.16 25.34 -8.47
CA GLN A 234 2.23 26.19 -9.23
C GLN A 234 1.72 25.56 -10.53
N ILE A 235 1.61 24.23 -10.55
CA ILE A 235 0.97 23.52 -11.66
C ILE A 235 -0.53 23.77 -11.60
N ARG A 236 -1.08 24.31 -12.67
CA ARG A 236 -2.46 24.80 -12.72
C ARG A 236 -3.18 24.26 -13.94
N ILE A 237 -4.49 24.09 -13.82
CA ILE A 237 -5.42 24.00 -14.95
C ILE A 237 -5.98 25.42 -15.14
N HIS A 238 -5.84 26.02 -16.31
CA HIS A 238 -6.17 27.44 -16.52
C HIS A 238 -6.58 27.76 -17.97
N GLY A 239 -6.95 29.00 -18.26
CA GLY A 239 -7.31 29.48 -19.61
C GLY A 239 -6.11 29.91 -20.46
N CYS A 240 -6.29 30.93 -21.28
CA CYS A 240 -5.32 31.47 -22.26
C CYS A 240 -5.06 30.61 -23.51
N GLY A 241 -5.91 29.61 -23.78
CA GLY A 241 -5.91 28.88 -25.04
C GLY A 241 -5.37 27.45 -24.91
N GLY A 242 -6.10 26.50 -25.50
CA GLY A 242 -5.83 25.06 -25.46
C GLY A 242 -5.40 24.47 -26.81
N LYS A 243 -5.30 25.28 -27.87
CA LYS A 243 -5.09 24.80 -29.23
C LYS A 243 -3.68 24.30 -29.55
N TYR A 244 -2.65 24.91 -28.97
CA TYR A 244 -1.24 24.58 -29.22
C TYR A 244 -0.50 24.53 -27.90
N ASP A 245 0.50 23.65 -27.77
CA ASP A 245 1.30 23.61 -26.55
C ASP A 245 2.14 24.88 -26.37
N TRP A 246 2.18 25.42 -25.15
CA TRP A 246 2.90 26.66 -24.82
C TRP A 246 3.26 26.82 -23.33
N THR A 247 2.70 26.00 -22.44
CA THR A 247 2.85 26.19 -21.00
C THR A 247 4.27 25.82 -20.52
N LYS A 248 4.57 26.07 -19.25
CA LYS A 248 5.82 25.57 -18.62
C LYS A 248 5.59 24.37 -17.68
N GLY A 249 4.51 23.62 -17.94
CA GLY A 249 4.07 22.47 -17.13
C GLY A 249 2.63 22.56 -16.61
N CYS A 250 1.92 23.67 -16.89
CA CYS A 250 0.48 23.78 -16.61
C CYS A 250 -0.34 23.11 -17.71
N ILE A 251 -1.65 22.99 -17.46
CA ILE A 251 -2.64 22.48 -18.40
C ILE A 251 -3.53 23.65 -18.81
N ALA A 252 -3.40 24.13 -20.04
CA ALA A 252 -4.16 25.26 -20.55
C ALA A 252 -5.37 24.80 -21.38
N LEU A 253 -6.49 25.49 -21.23
CA LEU A 253 -7.76 25.28 -21.94
C LEU A 253 -8.14 26.59 -22.65
N GLU A 254 -9.11 26.51 -23.57
CA GLU A 254 -9.78 27.71 -24.05
C GLU A 254 -10.52 28.42 -22.90
N ASP A 255 -10.68 29.74 -23.01
CA ASP A 255 -11.25 30.55 -21.92
C ASP A 255 -12.69 30.16 -21.59
N HIS A 256 -13.49 29.81 -22.59
CA HIS A 256 -14.86 29.31 -22.36
C HIS A 256 -14.86 27.92 -21.70
N ASP A 257 -13.88 27.07 -22.01
CA ASP A 257 -13.79 25.71 -21.47
C ASP A 257 -13.38 25.74 -20.00
N ILE A 258 -12.42 26.60 -19.62
CA ILE A 258 -12.03 26.73 -18.21
C ILE A 258 -13.13 27.38 -17.37
N LEU A 259 -13.95 28.28 -17.94
CA LEU A 259 -15.13 28.83 -17.27
C LEU A 259 -16.15 27.73 -16.98
N GLU A 260 -16.48 26.91 -17.98
CA GLU A 260 -17.39 25.77 -17.81
C GLU A 260 -16.83 24.76 -16.78
N LEU A 261 -15.56 24.38 -16.91
CA LEU A 261 -14.92 23.46 -15.97
C LEU A 261 -14.93 24.00 -14.53
N TYR A 262 -14.66 25.30 -14.34
CA TYR A 262 -14.62 25.94 -13.02
C TYR A 262 -15.97 25.84 -12.30
N ASP A 263 -17.08 25.98 -13.02
CA ASP A 263 -18.43 25.89 -12.45
C ASP A 263 -18.86 24.44 -12.15
N MET A 264 -18.21 23.44 -12.77
CA MET A 264 -18.48 22.02 -12.56
C MET A 264 -17.74 21.40 -11.37
N VAL A 265 -16.69 22.05 -10.86
CA VAL A 265 -15.77 21.47 -9.87
C VAL A 265 -15.63 22.34 -8.63
N SER A 266 -15.08 21.75 -7.57
CA SER A 266 -14.74 22.43 -6.32
C SER A 266 -13.39 21.96 -5.80
N ALA A 267 -12.87 22.63 -4.77
CA ALA A 267 -11.67 22.18 -4.08
C ALA A 267 -11.86 20.76 -3.51
N GLY A 268 -10.79 19.96 -3.54
CA GLY A 268 -10.79 18.56 -3.11
C GLY A 268 -11.15 17.55 -4.21
N ILE A 269 -11.67 17.99 -5.36
CA ILE A 269 -11.90 17.12 -6.51
C ILE A 269 -10.59 16.50 -6.99
N ARG A 270 -10.61 15.19 -7.22
CA ARG A 270 -9.49 14.41 -7.74
C ARG A 270 -9.13 14.83 -9.16
N VAL A 271 -7.83 14.89 -9.42
CA VAL A 271 -7.22 15.10 -10.73
C VAL A 271 -6.21 13.97 -10.97
N GLU A 272 -6.44 13.13 -11.96
CA GLU A 272 -5.52 12.08 -12.38
C GLU A 272 -4.87 12.49 -13.69
N ILE A 273 -3.54 12.50 -13.73
CA ILE A 273 -2.78 12.88 -14.92
C ILE A 273 -1.96 11.68 -15.37
N TYR A 274 -2.19 11.27 -16.62
CA TYR A 274 -1.55 10.16 -17.27
C TYR A 274 -0.80 10.63 -18.51
N LYS A 275 0.29 9.93 -18.83
CA LYS A 275 1.00 10.08 -20.09
C LYS A 275 0.09 9.86 -21.30
N SER A 276 -0.76 8.83 -21.26
CA SER A 276 -1.69 8.48 -22.34
C SER A 276 -2.93 7.73 -21.84
N ALA A 277 -3.90 7.52 -22.72
CA ALA A 277 -5.07 6.70 -22.44
C ALA A 277 -4.70 5.23 -22.17
N GLU A 278 -3.67 4.69 -22.82
CA GLU A 278 -3.19 3.33 -22.55
C GLU A 278 -2.61 3.21 -21.14
N GLN A 279 -1.84 4.22 -20.69
CA GLN A 279 -1.29 4.22 -19.34
C GLN A 279 -2.40 4.30 -18.27
N ASP A 280 -3.46 5.08 -18.52
CA ASP A 280 -4.65 5.11 -17.65
C ASP A 280 -5.28 3.70 -17.51
N GLN A 281 -5.46 3.00 -18.63
CA GLN A 281 -6.01 1.63 -18.63
C GLN A 281 -5.09 0.64 -17.92
N GLU A 282 -3.78 0.70 -18.16
CA GLU A 282 -2.80 -0.18 -17.54
C GLU A 282 -2.79 -0.03 -16.02
N LEU A 283 -2.68 1.21 -15.52
CA LEU A 283 -2.47 1.48 -14.09
C LEU A 283 -3.76 1.38 -13.27
N ASN A 284 -4.92 1.54 -13.90
CA ASN A 284 -6.21 1.31 -13.24
C ASN A 284 -6.73 -0.11 -13.42
N ASN A 285 -5.96 -1.01 -14.06
CA ASN A 285 -6.30 -2.43 -14.11
C ASN A 285 -6.21 -3.05 -12.70
N PRO A 286 -7.30 -3.63 -12.14
CA PRO A 286 -7.27 -4.26 -10.82
C PRO A 286 -6.23 -5.39 -10.67
N ALA A 287 -5.79 -6.00 -11.78
CA ALA A 287 -4.79 -7.06 -11.80
C ALA A 287 -3.35 -6.55 -11.98
N TYR A 288 -3.12 -5.23 -12.15
CA TYR A 288 -1.80 -4.68 -12.47
C TYR A 288 -0.72 -5.13 -11.47
N LEU A 289 -0.95 -4.89 -10.18
CA LEU A 289 0.04 -5.22 -9.15
C LEU A 289 0.22 -6.71 -8.97
N SER A 290 -0.87 -7.48 -9.01
CA SER A 290 -0.78 -8.93 -8.85
C SER A 290 0.00 -9.55 -10.02
N ALA A 291 -0.19 -9.05 -11.25
CA ALA A 291 0.62 -9.42 -12.40
C ALA A 291 2.10 -9.05 -12.23
N LYS A 292 2.41 -7.85 -11.70
CA LYS A 292 3.79 -7.41 -11.47
C LYS A 292 4.51 -8.20 -10.37
N VAL A 293 3.79 -8.54 -9.30
CA VAL A 293 4.29 -9.42 -8.24
C VAL A 293 4.60 -10.80 -8.78
N LEU A 294 3.71 -11.36 -9.60
CA LEU A 294 3.92 -12.65 -10.25
C LEU A 294 5.14 -12.62 -11.19
N GLU A 295 5.26 -11.58 -12.02
CA GLU A 295 6.42 -11.37 -12.90
C GLU A 295 7.73 -11.33 -12.11
N GLY A 296 7.78 -10.56 -11.02
CA GLY A 296 8.93 -10.49 -10.12
C GLY A 296 9.29 -11.84 -9.51
N ALA A 297 8.29 -12.59 -9.06
CA ALA A 297 8.48 -13.93 -8.51
C ALA A 297 9.05 -14.91 -9.54
N GLN A 298 8.54 -14.89 -10.77
CA GLN A 298 9.03 -15.71 -11.88
C GLN A 298 10.47 -15.36 -12.24
N GLN A 299 10.82 -14.07 -12.27
CA GLN A 299 12.20 -13.63 -12.53
C GLN A 299 13.17 -14.06 -11.41
N GLN A 300 12.76 -13.95 -10.14
CA GLN A 300 13.56 -14.41 -9.01
C GLN A 300 13.78 -15.94 -9.06
N PHE A 301 12.72 -16.69 -9.35
CA PHE A 301 12.81 -18.14 -9.51
C PHE A 301 13.81 -18.55 -10.62
N LEU A 302 13.79 -17.86 -11.77
CA LEU A 302 14.71 -18.12 -12.89
C LEU A 302 16.18 -17.80 -12.58
N ARG A 303 16.45 -16.86 -11.66
CA ARG A 303 17.83 -16.49 -11.27
C ARG A 303 18.50 -17.51 -10.35
N GLY A 304 17.78 -18.58 -9.97
CA GLY A 304 18.16 -19.43 -8.86
C GLY A 304 17.84 -18.69 -7.57
N ASN A 305 16.85 -19.16 -6.81
CA ASN A 305 16.49 -18.55 -5.55
C ASN A 305 17.75 -18.43 -4.67
N LEU A 306 18.16 -17.20 -4.31
CA LEU A 306 19.29 -16.92 -3.41
C LEU A 306 19.25 -17.75 -2.11
N TYR A 307 18.08 -18.25 -1.74
CA TYR A 307 17.81 -18.97 -0.51
C TYR A 307 17.13 -20.33 -0.70
N ALA A 308 16.95 -20.78 -1.94
CA ALA A 308 16.44 -22.11 -2.23
C ALA A 308 17.23 -22.76 -3.35
N TYR A 309 18.46 -23.17 -3.03
CA TYR A 309 19.00 -24.49 -3.37
C TYR A 309 20.42 -24.61 -2.79
N GLN A 310 20.70 -25.74 -2.13
CA GLN A 310 22.08 -26.18 -1.97
C GLN A 310 22.58 -26.55 -3.37
N GLU A 311 23.45 -25.73 -3.95
CA GLU A 311 24.63 -26.30 -4.61
C GLU A 311 25.76 -26.25 -3.59
N GLU A 312 26.48 -27.36 -3.52
CA GLU A 312 27.56 -27.65 -2.59
C GLU A 312 28.50 -26.44 -2.41
N GLY A 313 28.68 -26.00 -1.16
CA GLY A 313 29.92 -25.33 -0.76
C GLY A 313 29.93 -23.81 -0.56
N LYS A 314 28.82 -23.14 -0.25
CA LYS A 314 28.87 -21.77 0.33
C LYS A 314 28.03 -21.65 1.59
N THR A 315 28.73 -21.56 2.72
CA THR A 315 28.15 -21.27 4.04
C THR A 315 27.70 -19.81 4.11
N VAL A 316 26.41 -19.61 4.39
CA VAL A 316 25.88 -18.34 4.90
C VAL A 316 26.59 -18.05 6.22
N GLY A 317 27.28 -16.91 6.31
CA GLY A 317 28.08 -16.52 7.47
C GLY A 317 27.31 -16.56 8.80
N ASP A 318 28.05 -16.70 9.89
CA ASP A 318 27.54 -16.80 11.27
C ASP A 318 26.56 -15.67 11.61
N TYR A 319 25.26 -15.97 11.52
CA TYR A 319 24.19 -15.17 12.06
C TYR A 319 23.34 -16.03 13.00
N PRO A 320 22.85 -15.50 14.13
CA PRO A 320 21.90 -16.21 14.98
C PRO A 320 20.71 -16.66 14.12
N SER A 321 20.47 -17.96 14.05
CA SER A 321 19.61 -18.61 13.04
C SER A 321 18.23 -17.98 12.87
N ARG A 322 17.62 -17.46 13.95
CA ARG A 322 16.32 -16.75 13.90
C ARG A 322 16.38 -15.37 13.26
N ILE A 323 17.45 -14.60 13.48
CA ILE A 323 17.62 -13.25 12.92
C ILE A 323 17.87 -13.35 11.41
N ALA A 324 18.66 -14.34 10.98
CA ALA A 324 18.90 -14.59 9.56
C ALA A 324 17.62 -14.98 8.81
N GLN A 325 16.75 -15.79 9.42
CA GLN A 325 15.47 -16.22 8.83
C GLN A 325 14.52 -15.03 8.56
N HIS A 326 14.35 -14.14 9.54
CA HIS A 326 13.52 -12.96 9.36
C HIS A 326 14.12 -11.98 8.35
N ARG A 327 15.44 -11.77 8.37
CA ARG A 327 16.10 -10.84 7.44
C ARG A 327 15.98 -11.30 5.98
N ALA A 328 16.28 -12.57 5.69
CA ALA A 328 16.27 -13.09 4.32
C ALA A 328 14.85 -13.08 3.70
N SER A 329 13.83 -13.41 4.50
CA SER A 329 12.44 -13.36 4.04
C SER A 329 11.97 -11.94 3.75
N LEU A 330 12.39 -10.95 4.56
CA LEU A 330 12.08 -9.53 4.34
C LEU A 330 12.82 -8.95 3.13
N GLU A 331 14.09 -9.31 2.94
CA GLU A 331 14.86 -8.93 1.74
C GLU A 331 14.19 -9.48 0.47
N MET A 332 13.67 -10.70 0.52
CA MET A 332 12.95 -11.29 -0.62
C MET A 332 11.60 -10.61 -0.88
N LEU A 333 10.82 -10.32 0.17
CA LEU A 333 9.58 -9.53 0.05
C LEU A 333 9.86 -8.15 -0.54
N ASN A 334 10.93 -7.49 -0.10
CA ASN A 334 11.35 -6.20 -0.65
C ASN A 334 11.77 -6.33 -2.12
N ALA A 335 12.50 -7.38 -2.51
CA ALA A 335 12.87 -7.63 -3.90
C ALA A 335 11.64 -7.84 -4.79
N ILE A 336 10.67 -8.64 -4.36
CA ILE A 336 9.39 -8.83 -5.07
C ILE A 336 8.63 -7.50 -5.19
N ALA A 337 8.53 -6.74 -4.09
CA ALA A 337 7.89 -5.43 -4.07
C ALA A 337 8.56 -4.46 -5.06
N LEU A 338 9.89 -4.40 -5.09
CA LEU A 338 10.64 -3.57 -6.03
C LEU A 338 10.42 -3.97 -7.49
N HIS A 339 10.27 -5.27 -7.81
CA HIS A 339 9.84 -5.71 -9.14
C HIS A 339 8.44 -5.18 -9.50
N ALA A 340 7.56 -5.07 -8.51
CA ALA A 340 6.28 -4.39 -8.63
C ALA A 340 6.35 -2.87 -8.54
N LYS A 341 7.55 -2.28 -8.58
CA LYS A 341 7.84 -0.85 -8.42
C LYS A 341 7.38 -0.26 -7.08
N ILE A 342 7.16 -1.11 -6.08
CA ILE A 342 6.79 -0.74 -4.72
C ILE A 342 8.08 -0.63 -3.89
N ASP A 343 8.47 0.60 -3.56
CA ASP A 343 9.57 0.88 -2.63
C ASP A 343 9.06 0.74 -1.19
N LEU A 344 9.01 -0.50 -0.70
CA LEU A 344 8.40 -0.85 0.59
C LEU A 344 9.08 -0.10 1.75
N GLU A 345 10.39 0.09 1.69
CA GLU A 345 11.14 0.84 2.70
C GLU A 345 10.63 2.28 2.81
N SER A 346 10.55 2.98 1.68
CA SER A 346 10.04 4.36 1.65
C SER A 346 8.58 4.44 2.11
N LEU A 347 7.74 3.49 1.69
CA LEU A 347 6.33 3.44 2.08
C LEU A 347 6.12 3.20 3.58
N ILE A 348 6.96 2.36 4.19
CA ILE A 348 6.93 2.13 5.64
C ILE A 348 7.37 3.38 6.39
N GLN A 349 8.41 4.07 5.90
CA GLN A 349 8.84 5.34 6.50
C GLN A 349 7.73 6.40 6.41
N GLU A 350 7.05 6.51 5.27
CA GLU A 350 5.91 7.41 5.10
C GLU A 350 4.75 7.05 6.03
N ASP A 351 4.39 5.77 6.13
CA ASP A 351 3.30 5.36 7.00
C ASP A 351 3.65 5.60 8.48
N THR A 352 4.91 5.37 8.85
CA THR A 352 5.41 5.68 10.21
C THR A 352 5.34 7.17 10.51
N LEU A 353 5.67 8.03 9.52
CA LEU A 353 5.55 9.48 9.65
C LEU A 353 4.08 9.93 9.78
N GLN A 354 3.18 9.33 9.01
CA GLN A 354 1.77 9.70 8.99
C GLN A 354 1.01 9.14 10.20
N TYR A 355 1.39 7.95 10.67
CA TYR A 355 0.68 7.15 11.67
C TYR A 355 1.62 6.51 12.71
N PRO A 356 2.37 7.30 13.47
CA PRO A 356 3.40 6.78 14.39
C PRO A 356 2.84 5.81 15.44
N TRP A 357 1.57 5.97 15.85
CA TRP A 357 0.93 5.08 16.82
C TRP A 357 0.73 3.64 16.32
N ARG A 358 0.66 3.40 15.00
CA ARG A 358 0.57 2.05 14.43
C ARG A 358 1.83 1.23 14.75
N TYR A 359 2.96 1.91 14.88
CA TYR A 359 4.29 1.31 15.02
C TYR A 359 4.82 1.36 16.45
N ALA A 360 4.04 1.87 17.42
CA ALA A 360 4.47 2.01 18.81
C ALA A 360 4.95 0.68 19.43
N ALA A 361 4.33 -0.44 19.03
CA ALA A 361 4.69 -1.78 19.49
C ALA A 361 6.05 -2.29 18.95
N CYS A 362 6.65 -1.63 17.95
CA CYS A 362 7.95 -2.02 17.40
C CYS A 362 9.15 -1.56 18.24
N GLY A 363 8.95 -0.68 19.22
CA GLY A 363 10.03 -0.17 20.07
C GLY A 363 11.01 0.74 19.34
N THR A 364 11.86 1.45 20.09
CA THR A 364 12.82 2.44 19.55
C THR A 364 14.03 1.79 18.87
N ALA A 365 14.43 0.60 19.31
CA ALA A 365 15.62 -0.09 18.79
C ALA A 365 15.43 -0.67 17.38
N ASP A 366 14.23 -1.16 17.04
CA ASP A 366 13.92 -1.63 15.68
C ASP A 366 13.50 -0.47 14.76
N ALA A 367 12.79 0.54 15.29
CA ALA A 367 12.36 1.71 14.53
C ALA A 367 13.52 2.59 14.01
N GLN A 368 14.69 2.54 14.66
CA GLN A 368 15.86 3.36 14.29
C GLN A 368 16.87 2.64 13.37
N ARG A 369 16.75 1.33 13.11
CA ARG A 369 17.78 0.55 12.39
C ARG A 369 17.54 0.38 10.89
N SER A 370 16.29 0.19 10.46
CA SER A 370 15.87 0.14 9.05
C SER A 370 14.35 0.02 8.98
N ALA A 371 13.70 0.67 8.01
CA ALA A 371 12.25 0.51 7.79
C ALA A 371 11.86 -0.93 7.40
N LEU A 372 12.83 -1.77 7.03
CA LEU A 372 12.65 -3.18 6.71
C LEU A 372 12.77 -4.09 7.95
N SER A 373 12.55 -3.58 9.17
CA SER A 373 12.43 -4.44 10.34
C SER A 373 11.17 -5.32 10.25
N PHE A 374 11.23 -6.53 10.79
CA PHE A 374 10.11 -7.48 10.75
C PHE A 374 8.83 -6.88 11.34
N CYS A 375 8.93 -6.19 12.48
CA CYS A 375 7.78 -5.57 13.13
C CYS A 375 7.13 -4.50 12.25
N GLN A 376 7.93 -3.65 11.61
CA GLN A 376 7.40 -2.57 10.76
C GLN A 376 6.78 -3.11 9.48
N VAL A 377 7.42 -4.07 8.81
CA VAL A 377 6.86 -4.71 7.62
C VAL A 377 5.54 -5.41 7.96
N LYS A 378 5.52 -6.22 9.03
CA LYS A 378 4.28 -6.86 9.51
C LYS A 378 3.17 -5.84 9.77
N THR A 379 3.49 -4.76 10.46
CA THR A 379 2.55 -3.68 10.79
C THR A 379 2.01 -3.02 9.52
N TRP A 380 2.89 -2.71 8.57
CA TRP A 380 2.49 -2.10 7.30
C TRP A 380 1.55 -3.02 6.51
N PHE A 381 1.90 -4.29 6.35
CA PHE A 381 1.05 -5.26 5.65
C PHE A 381 -0.33 -5.38 6.30
N TYR A 382 -0.40 -5.37 7.64
CA TYR A 382 -1.67 -5.43 8.37
C TYR A 382 -2.63 -4.27 8.02
N TYR A 383 -2.11 -3.05 7.81
CA TYR A 383 -2.93 -1.88 7.49
C TYR A 383 -3.12 -1.62 5.99
N HIS A 384 -2.25 -2.14 5.14
CA HIS A 384 -2.17 -1.80 3.71
C HIS A 384 -2.44 -2.95 2.75
N THR A 385 -2.69 -4.15 3.26
CA THR A 385 -3.05 -5.30 2.42
C THR A 385 -4.38 -5.89 2.85
N GLN A 386 -5.11 -6.44 1.87
CA GLN A 386 -6.30 -7.20 2.17
C GLN A 386 -5.88 -8.53 2.83
N VAL A 387 -6.08 -8.64 4.14
CA VAL A 387 -5.87 -9.88 4.88
C VAL A 387 -7.05 -10.81 4.58
N LEU A 388 -6.79 -11.88 3.84
CA LEU A 388 -7.87 -12.77 3.38
C LEU A 388 -8.23 -13.88 4.38
N SER A 389 -7.41 -14.16 5.41
CA SER A 389 -7.78 -14.73 6.75
C SER A 389 -6.52 -15.17 7.53
N SER A 390 -6.69 -15.41 8.84
CA SER A 390 -5.77 -16.23 9.66
C SER A 390 -6.44 -17.58 9.95
N ILE A 391 -5.85 -18.67 9.44
CA ILE A 391 -6.20 -20.09 9.65
C ILE A 391 -7.48 -20.55 8.91
N LEU A 392 -7.35 -21.11 7.69
CA LEU A 392 -8.45 -21.81 7.01
C LEU A 392 -7.95 -22.99 6.14
N GLY A 393 -8.69 -24.10 6.19
CA GLY A 393 -8.46 -25.32 5.38
C GLY A 393 -8.80 -25.16 3.89
N MET A 394 -8.81 -26.28 3.16
CA MET A 394 -8.81 -26.36 1.67
C MET A 394 -9.90 -25.56 0.93
N GLN A 395 -11.00 -25.15 1.57
CA GLN A 395 -12.07 -24.36 0.92
C GLN A 395 -11.63 -22.93 0.52
N PHE A 396 -10.51 -22.46 1.06
CA PHE A 396 -10.00 -21.10 0.82
C PHE A 396 -9.23 -20.97 -0.51
N VAL A 397 -8.77 -22.09 -1.07
CA VAL A 397 -7.92 -22.14 -2.27
C VAL A 397 -8.59 -21.50 -3.49
N LYS A 398 -9.92 -21.59 -3.60
CA LYS A 398 -10.70 -21.00 -4.69
C LYS A 398 -10.71 -19.47 -4.72
N TYR A 399 -10.26 -18.80 -3.65
CA TYR A 399 -10.22 -17.34 -3.54
C TYR A 399 -8.82 -16.75 -3.81
N LEU A 400 -7.82 -17.62 -3.93
CA LEU A 400 -6.45 -17.24 -4.28
C LEU A 400 -6.43 -16.75 -5.73
N LYS A 401 -5.78 -15.61 -5.96
CA LYS A 401 -5.58 -15.02 -7.29
C LYS A 401 -4.09 -15.04 -7.63
N PRO A 402 -3.73 -15.12 -8.92
CA PRO A 402 -2.34 -15.03 -9.34
C PRO A 402 -1.69 -13.76 -8.82
N GLY A 403 -0.50 -13.88 -8.22
CA GLY A 403 0.22 -12.78 -7.57
C GLY A 403 -0.07 -12.60 -6.07
N ASP A 404 -1.00 -13.37 -5.49
CA ASP A 404 -1.17 -13.37 -4.03
C ASP A 404 0.10 -13.90 -3.35
N ILE A 405 0.48 -13.24 -2.25
CA ILE A 405 1.63 -13.58 -1.42
C ILE A 405 1.15 -14.46 -0.28
N ILE A 406 1.73 -15.66 -0.15
CA ILE A 406 1.36 -16.61 0.89
C ILE A 406 2.56 -16.95 1.78
N ILE A 407 2.29 -17.06 3.08
CA ILE A 407 3.21 -17.63 4.05
C ILE A 407 2.65 -18.97 4.49
N MET A 408 3.47 -20.01 4.39
CA MET A 408 3.07 -21.39 4.62
C MET A 408 3.94 -22.08 5.67
N SER A 409 3.39 -23.11 6.30
CA SER A 409 4.12 -24.08 7.12
C SER A 409 4.15 -25.45 6.46
N THR A 410 5.35 -26.04 6.35
CA THR A 410 5.58 -27.42 5.88
C THR A 410 5.28 -28.46 6.95
N GLN A 411 5.18 -28.05 8.23
CA GLN A 411 4.80 -28.92 9.34
C GLN A 411 3.28 -28.94 9.60
N GLY A 412 2.50 -28.22 8.79
CA GLY A 412 1.05 -28.10 8.92
C GLY A 412 0.61 -26.86 9.70
N SER A 413 -0.69 -26.57 9.70
CA SER A 413 -1.27 -25.33 10.27
C SER A 413 -1.22 -25.21 11.79
N SER A 414 -0.85 -26.29 12.50
CA SER A 414 -0.65 -26.28 13.95
C SER A 414 0.65 -25.59 14.37
N ASP A 415 1.64 -25.54 13.48
CA ASP A 415 2.87 -24.75 13.67
C ASP A 415 2.64 -23.36 13.09
N LEU A 416 2.43 -22.37 13.96
CA LEU A 416 2.20 -20.97 13.58
C LEU A 416 3.49 -20.29 13.05
N GLN A 417 4.61 -21.02 12.99
CA GLN A 417 5.84 -20.53 12.36
C GLN A 417 5.79 -20.78 10.85
N GLY A 418 5.76 -19.69 10.09
CA GLY A 418 5.85 -19.75 8.63
C GLY A 418 7.28 -20.05 8.21
N ASP A 419 7.44 -21.12 7.43
CA ASP A 419 8.75 -21.61 6.99
C ASP A 419 8.93 -21.54 5.46
N VAL A 420 7.90 -21.11 4.71
CA VAL A 420 7.93 -20.92 3.26
C VAL A 420 7.18 -19.64 2.87
N LEU A 421 7.79 -18.84 1.99
CA LEU A 421 7.17 -17.71 1.31
C LEU A 421 6.91 -18.10 -0.15
N GLY A 422 5.64 -18.07 -0.54
CA GLY A 422 5.20 -18.42 -1.87
C GLY A 422 4.42 -17.30 -2.56
N ILE A 423 4.38 -17.36 -3.88
CA ILE A 423 3.53 -16.52 -4.74
C ILE A 423 2.62 -17.43 -5.55
N ILE A 424 1.33 -17.10 -5.59
CA ILE A 424 0.35 -17.86 -6.37
C ILE A 424 0.60 -17.63 -7.85
N ASP A 425 0.83 -18.70 -8.60
CA ASP A 425 0.98 -18.69 -10.05
C ASP A 425 -0.39 -18.69 -10.75
N ALA A 426 -0.41 -18.37 -12.04
CA ALA A 426 -1.62 -18.44 -12.86
C ALA A 426 -1.98 -19.88 -13.27
N THR A 427 -1.02 -20.80 -13.21
CA THR A 427 -1.21 -22.20 -13.56
C THR A 427 -1.84 -23.00 -12.43
N ILE A 428 -2.73 -23.92 -12.78
CA ILE A 428 -3.38 -24.85 -11.86
C ILE A 428 -2.73 -26.23 -12.01
N GLU A 429 -2.36 -26.85 -10.90
CA GLU A 429 -1.83 -28.20 -10.83
C GLU A 429 -2.92 -29.27 -11.02
N ARG A 430 -2.52 -30.52 -11.28
CA ARG A 430 -3.44 -31.64 -11.53
C ARG A 430 -4.39 -31.93 -10.36
N ASN A 431 -4.02 -31.54 -9.15
CA ASN A 431 -4.83 -31.67 -7.93
C ASN A 431 -5.88 -30.54 -7.78
N GLY A 432 -5.95 -29.60 -8.73
CA GLY A 432 -6.86 -28.44 -8.71
C GLY A 432 -6.35 -27.25 -7.87
N PHE A 433 -5.16 -27.34 -7.30
CA PHE A 433 -4.54 -26.23 -6.57
C PHE A 433 -3.76 -25.32 -7.51
N PRO A 434 -3.75 -23.99 -7.30
CA PRO A 434 -2.81 -23.12 -7.96
C PRO A 434 -1.38 -23.55 -7.67
N LYS A 435 -0.54 -23.56 -8.71
CA LYS A 435 0.90 -23.73 -8.55
C LYS A 435 1.45 -22.60 -7.69
N ILE A 436 2.41 -22.93 -6.83
CA ILE A 436 3.05 -21.96 -5.93
C ILE A 436 4.51 -21.77 -6.37
N ILE A 437 4.89 -20.52 -6.65
CA ILE A 437 6.29 -20.15 -6.84
C ILE A 437 6.90 -19.94 -5.45
N THR A 438 7.71 -20.88 -4.99
CA THR A 438 8.49 -20.71 -3.76
C THR A 438 9.60 -19.70 -4.01
N VAL A 439 9.54 -18.56 -3.31
CA VAL A 439 10.54 -17.49 -3.43
C VAL A 439 11.53 -17.52 -2.26
N TRP A 440 11.10 -18.02 -1.10
CA TRP A 440 11.98 -18.27 0.04
C TRP A 440 11.50 -19.48 0.84
N GLN A 441 12.44 -20.26 1.36
CA GLN A 441 12.18 -21.39 2.25
C GLN A 441 13.25 -21.42 3.34
N LYS A 442 12.86 -21.81 4.55
CA LYS A 442 13.80 -22.02 5.66
C LYS A 442 14.80 -23.13 5.34
N PRO A 443 16.11 -22.89 5.54
CA PRO A 443 17.15 -23.90 5.28
C PRO A 443 16.95 -25.18 6.08
N GLY A 444 17.26 -26.33 5.47
CA GLY A 444 17.19 -27.65 6.12
C GLY A 444 15.80 -28.30 6.11
N LEU A 445 14.79 -27.65 5.54
CA LEU A 445 13.52 -28.29 5.24
C LEU A 445 13.63 -29.12 3.96
N VAL A 446 13.21 -30.39 4.03
CA VAL A 446 12.88 -31.17 2.84
C VAL A 446 11.67 -30.48 2.19
N GLY A 447 11.67 -30.34 0.86
CA GLY A 447 10.68 -29.55 0.12
C GLY A 447 9.22 -29.82 0.49
N VAL A 448 8.33 -28.90 0.15
CA VAL A 448 6.88 -29.04 0.36
C VAL A 448 6.42 -30.42 -0.16
N ASP A 449 5.87 -31.27 0.71
CA ASP A 449 5.37 -32.60 0.30
C ASP A 449 4.23 -32.40 -0.72
N PRO A 450 4.40 -32.80 -1.99
CA PRO A 450 3.37 -32.61 -3.01
C PRO A 450 2.08 -33.40 -2.73
N LYS A 451 2.12 -34.36 -1.79
CA LYS A 451 0.95 -35.16 -1.36
C LYS A 451 0.24 -34.59 -0.14
N ARG A 452 0.83 -33.63 0.58
CA ARG A 452 0.21 -32.94 1.72
C ARG A 452 0.25 -31.43 1.48
N PRO A 453 -0.89 -30.79 1.18
CA PRO A 453 -0.91 -29.36 0.94
C PRO A 453 -0.38 -28.62 2.18
N PRO A 454 0.56 -27.70 2.02
CA PRO A 454 1.11 -26.95 3.14
C PRO A 454 0.01 -26.11 3.80
N GLY A 455 0.11 -25.94 5.11
CA GLY A 455 -0.81 -25.07 5.83
C GLY A 455 -0.56 -23.61 5.45
N ILE A 456 -1.50 -22.97 4.76
CA ILE A 456 -1.43 -21.52 4.51
C ILE A 456 -1.72 -20.82 5.83
N LEU A 457 -0.72 -20.13 6.37
CA LEU A 457 -0.84 -19.39 7.63
C LEU A 457 -1.34 -17.96 7.38
N TYR A 458 -0.81 -17.33 6.34
CA TYR A 458 -1.16 -15.97 5.94
C TYR A 458 -1.26 -15.86 4.42
N CYS A 459 -2.20 -15.05 3.95
CA CYS A 459 -2.33 -14.68 2.56
C CYS A 459 -2.55 -13.17 2.47
N PHE A 460 -1.72 -12.53 1.66
CA PHE A 460 -1.74 -11.10 1.40
C PHE A 460 -1.93 -10.88 -0.09
N ARG A 461 -2.90 -10.04 -0.43
CA ARG A 461 -2.96 -9.45 -1.76
C ARG A 461 -2.38 -8.05 -1.68
N LEU A 462 -1.34 -7.78 -2.47
CA LEU A 462 -0.88 -6.42 -2.69
C LEU A 462 -1.97 -5.69 -3.48
N THR A 463 -2.92 -5.14 -2.72
CA THR A 463 -3.79 -4.08 -3.19
C THR A 463 -2.95 -2.83 -3.22
N HIS A 464 -3.07 -2.05 -4.28
CA HIS A 464 -2.34 -0.80 -4.45
C HIS A 464 -2.43 0.03 -3.15
N PRO A 465 -1.36 0.09 -2.34
CA PRO A 465 -1.47 0.45 -0.93
C PRO A 465 -1.69 1.95 -0.73
N PHE A 466 -1.32 2.73 -1.74
CA PHE A 466 -1.56 4.17 -1.81
C PHE A 466 -2.01 4.52 -3.21
N GLU A 467 -2.39 5.75 -3.49
CA GLU A 467 -2.75 6.16 -4.85
C GLU A 467 -1.54 6.38 -5.77
N TYR A 468 -0.43 5.71 -5.48
CA TYR A 468 0.91 6.00 -5.94
C TYR A 468 1.49 4.90 -6.83
N GLN A 469 1.81 5.26 -8.07
CA GLN A 469 2.12 4.39 -9.21
C GLN A 469 3.45 3.63 -9.06
#